data_AF-A0A7S3PXN6-F1
#
_entry.id   AF-A0A7S3PXN6-F1
#
_cell.length_a   1.000
_cell.length_b   1.000
_cell.length_c   1.000
_cell.angle_alpha   90.00
_cell.angle_beta   90.00
_cell.angle_gamma   90.00
#
_symmetry.space_group_name_H-M   'P 1'
#
loop_
_entity.id
_entity.type
_entity.pdbx_description
1 polymer ?
#
loop_
_entity_poly.entity_id
_entity_poly.type
_entity_poly.pdbx_seq_one_letter_code
_entity_poly.pdbx_strand_id
1 'polypeptide(L)'
;MLFLVAGTTALSIIIPLLFIYICYADWKTWFKPDSRFKRSDKSSPSYGNPPEATPYHEVKQLVSQRALMHHHPGPTDYSTQKILPSNKPKKKLLKSRSTRLDYGSIVLNAADGTSASQAVKQAKKLNMDHQYMPFRSFLWCSVFVGFPLVFVGVVSSLKLMVLKFLQKRGRIEPKIFDRKELVGKLLLETSLAVYYIGKRKDEDDTVTGLFSFPDFPYVKNDSTFNVADLLSVEVDLSKKRMYSAKLDNVDLTPDEAIILLCYYIFSAHHVKIHALANWAVNMEPTQSEKNPFPARNSLVTTMFNYYGVSSFVSLFSIWKKLGLLSEDWNEQSLIDTFNRGLDNYFFAHPLIREVSQYSEFVDFIIKLRPYFMKEFAKVKDKYFPDCHGEAMFVGTIIHSLDHTLVGWHIEDPLWLDIYHPEYGKMAEVVRIARIGFTTDLPGILFHKRFKGSKHPFYEKIYKEAAKINEKLADKMDTCIIK
;
A
#
# COMPACT_ATOMS: atom_id res chain seq x y z
N MET A 1 31.44 -1.75 45.10
CA MET A 1 30.26 -0.89 44.88
C MET A 1 30.59 0.32 43.99
N LEU A 2 31.62 1.13 44.30
CA LEU A 2 32.04 2.29 43.47
C LEU A 2 32.35 1.95 41.99
N PHE A 3 33.04 0.85 41.71
CA PHE A 3 33.32 0.42 40.32
C PHE A 3 32.08 -0.01 39.53
N LEU A 4 31.08 -0.61 40.20
CA LEU A 4 29.80 -0.98 39.59
C LEU A 4 28.97 0.26 39.26
N VAL A 5 28.92 1.24 40.16
CA VAL A 5 28.23 2.52 39.93
C VAL A 5 28.89 3.30 38.80
N ALA A 6 30.22 3.43 38.79
CA ALA A 6 30.94 4.11 37.71
C ALA A 6 30.73 3.44 36.34
N GLY A 7 30.73 2.11 36.29
CA GLY A 7 30.49 1.35 35.05
C GLY A 7 29.07 1.54 34.50
N THR A 8 28.05 1.51 35.36
CA THR A 8 26.65 1.73 34.93
C THR A 8 26.42 3.15 34.42
N THR A 9 26.99 4.16 35.08
CA THR A 9 26.92 5.56 34.63
C THR A 9 27.61 5.74 33.28
N ALA A 10 28.82 5.18 33.10
CA ALA A 10 29.52 5.26 31.82
C ALA A 10 28.72 4.63 30.67
N LEU A 11 28.15 3.43 30.87
CA LEU A 11 27.31 2.76 29.85
C LEU A 11 26.04 3.56 29.52
N SER A 12 25.41 4.17 30.53
CA SER A 12 24.21 5.01 30.33
C SER A 12 24.45 6.26 29.49
N ILE A 13 25.71 6.70 29.35
CA ILE A 13 26.11 7.83 28.51
C ILE A 13 26.63 7.34 27.15
N ILE A 14 27.49 6.32 27.16
CA ILE A 14 28.14 5.79 25.94
C ILE A 14 27.11 5.20 24.98
N ILE A 15 26.13 4.44 25.47
CA ILE A 15 25.13 3.79 24.60
C ILE A 15 24.27 4.81 23.85
N PRO A 16 23.67 5.84 24.50
CA PRO A 16 22.95 6.88 23.77
C PRO A 16 23.83 7.66 22.80
N LEU A 17 25.07 7.99 23.17
CA LEU A 17 25.99 8.70 22.27
C LEU A 17 26.34 7.85 21.04
N LEU A 18 26.60 6.56 21.22
CA LEU A 18 26.84 5.63 20.12
C LEU A 18 25.60 5.51 19.22
N PHE A 19 24.40 5.42 19.81
CA PHE A 19 23.16 5.38 19.05
C PHE A 19 22.92 6.67 18.25
N ILE A 20 23.16 7.84 18.85
CA ILE A 20 23.10 9.14 18.16
C ILE A 20 24.11 9.18 17.01
N TYR A 21 25.33 8.69 17.23
CA TYR A 21 26.36 8.60 16.19
C TYR A 21 25.93 7.70 15.03
N ILE A 22 25.39 6.51 15.31
CA ILE A 22 24.85 5.59 14.30
C ILE A 22 23.72 6.28 13.52
N CYS A 23 22.75 6.88 14.21
CA CYS A 23 21.67 7.63 13.56
C CYS A 23 22.21 8.78 12.69
N TYR A 24 23.26 9.47 13.13
CA TYR A 24 23.87 10.54 12.37
C TYR A 24 24.60 10.02 11.12
N ALA A 25 25.30 8.89 11.23
CA ALA A 25 25.95 8.24 10.10
C ALA A 25 24.93 7.76 9.06
N ASP A 26 23.82 7.16 9.50
CA ASP A 26 22.72 6.73 8.64
C ASP A 26 22.04 7.93 7.98
N TRP A 27 21.69 8.95 8.77
CA TRP A 27 21.12 10.19 8.26
C TRP A 27 22.05 10.86 7.23
N LYS A 28 23.35 10.93 7.52
CA LYS A 28 24.34 11.49 6.60
C LYS A 28 24.50 10.63 5.35
N THR A 29 24.22 9.33 5.39
CA THR A 29 24.30 8.46 4.22
C THR A 29 23.07 8.63 3.33
N TRP A 30 21.89 8.63 3.93
CA TRP A 30 20.62 8.51 3.20
C TRP A 30 19.91 9.84 2.97
N PHE A 31 20.05 10.80 3.89
CA PHE A 31 19.36 12.10 3.88
C PHE A 31 20.33 13.27 3.60
N LYS A 32 21.34 13.05 2.76
CA LYS A 32 22.20 14.15 2.29
C LYS A 32 21.33 15.20 1.58
N PRO A 33 21.60 16.51 1.78
CA PRO A 33 20.87 17.57 1.09
C PRO A 33 20.85 17.43 -0.44
N ASP A 34 21.86 16.79 -1.03
CA ASP A 34 21.96 16.65 -2.49
C ASP A 34 21.23 15.42 -3.05
N SER A 35 20.83 14.46 -2.20
CA SER A 35 20.15 13.23 -2.62
C SER A 35 18.64 13.26 -2.39
N ARG A 36 18.14 14.23 -1.61
CA ARG A 36 16.73 14.37 -1.25
C ARG A 36 16.30 15.81 -1.32
N PHE A 37 15.00 16.00 -1.52
CA PHE A 37 14.45 17.31 -1.83
C PHE A 37 13.51 17.77 -0.72
N LYS A 38 13.55 19.07 -0.42
CA LYS A 38 12.45 19.70 0.30
C LYS A 38 11.24 19.77 -0.62
N ARG A 39 10.03 19.83 -0.07
CA ARG A 39 8.82 19.93 -0.90
C ARG A 39 8.79 21.22 -1.70
N SER A 40 9.32 22.31 -1.13
CA SER A 40 9.43 23.61 -1.77
C SER A 40 10.37 23.64 -2.98
N ASP A 41 11.24 22.64 -3.14
CA ASP A 41 12.25 22.65 -4.20
C ASP A 41 11.61 22.25 -5.54
N LYS A 42 11.78 23.07 -6.58
CA LYS A 42 11.20 22.80 -7.92
C LYS A 42 11.67 21.49 -8.58
N SER A 43 12.81 20.97 -8.11
CA SER A 43 13.39 19.68 -8.51
C SER A 43 12.77 18.50 -7.76
N SER A 44 12.07 18.74 -6.65
CA SER A 44 11.40 17.70 -5.88
C SER A 44 10.39 16.96 -6.73
N PRO A 45 10.41 15.61 -6.75
CA PRO A 45 9.38 14.82 -7.40
C PRO A 45 7.96 15.20 -6.92
N SER A 46 7.80 15.60 -5.66
CA SER A 46 6.50 16.01 -5.10
C SER A 46 6.25 17.52 -5.09
N TYR A 47 7.03 18.33 -5.81
CA TYR A 47 6.80 19.77 -5.89
C TYR A 47 5.40 20.09 -6.45
N GLY A 48 5.01 19.32 -7.47
CA GLY A 48 3.73 19.47 -8.16
C GLY A 48 2.73 18.36 -7.84
N ASN A 49 1.80 18.12 -8.75
CA ASN A 49 0.79 17.07 -8.61
C ASN A 49 1.40 15.67 -8.78
N PRO A 50 0.82 14.64 -8.13
CA PRO A 50 1.22 13.25 -8.38
C PRO A 50 0.99 12.85 -9.83
N PRO A 51 1.66 11.78 -10.31
CA PRO A 51 1.43 11.25 -11.65
C PRO A 51 -0.05 10.98 -11.89
N GLU A 52 -0.50 11.25 -13.12
CA GLU A 52 -1.88 11.03 -13.51
C GLU A 52 -2.17 9.53 -13.59
N ALA A 53 -3.41 9.16 -13.26
CA ALA A 53 -3.82 7.79 -13.45
C ALA A 53 -3.91 7.49 -14.95
N THR A 54 -3.29 6.41 -15.40
CA THR A 54 -3.43 5.88 -16.75
C THR A 54 -4.92 5.69 -17.07
N PRO A 55 -5.41 6.30 -18.16
CA PRO A 55 -6.80 6.23 -18.53
C PRO A 55 -7.29 4.79 -18.70
N TYR A 56 -8.48 4.49 -18.20
CA TYR A 56 -9.03 3.12 -18.20
C TYR A 56 -9.08 2.47 -19.60
N HIS A 57 -9.27 3.25 -20.67
CA HIS A 57 -9.31 2.70 -22.02
C HIS A 57 -7.95 2.15 -22.49
N GLU A 58 -6.84 2.77 -22.10
CA GLU A 58 -5.48 2.28 -22.38
C GLU A 58 -5.22 0.99 -21.60
N VAL A 59 -5.63 0.94 -20.33
CA VAL A 59 -5.53 -0.27 -19.50
C VAL A 59 -6.35 -1.40 -20.08
N LYS A 60 -7.59 -1.13 -20.48
CA LYS A 60 -8.48 -2.11 -21.10
C LYS A 60 -7.91 -2.62 -22.41
N GLN A 61 -7.27 -1.76 -23.20
CA GLN A 61 -6.59 -2.16 -24.44
C GLN A 61 -5.39 -3.06 -24.14
N LEU A 62 -4.52 -2.67 -23.20
CA LEU A 62 -3.37 -3.46 -22.78
C LEU A 62 -3.80 -4.84 -22.28
N VAL A 63 -4.78 -4.90 -21.37
CA VAL A 63 -5.29 -6.17 -20.83
C VAL A 63 -5.93 -7.02 -21.93
N SER A 64 -6.72 -6.42 -22.84
CA SER A 64 -7.29 -7.15 -23.98
C SER A 64 -6.21 -7.75 -24.89
N GLN A 65 -5.15 -7.00 -25.17
CA GLN A 65 -4.04 -7.46 -26.00
C GLN A 65 -3.30 -8.63 -25.33
N ARG A 66 -2.97 -8.52 -24.05
CA ARG A 66 -2.32 -9.59 -23.27
C ARG A 66 -3.21 -10.82 -23.14
N ALA A 67 -4.50 -10.63 -22.84
CA ALA A 67 -5.46 -11.72 -22.73
C ALA A 67 -5.59 -12.51 -24.04
N LEU A 68 -5.61 -11.81 -25.18
CA LEU A 68 -5.64 -12.44 -26.51
C LEU A 68 -4.38 -13.28 -26.76
N MET A 69 -3.20 -12.78 -26.39
CA MET A 69 -1.93 -13.50 -26.58
C MET A 69 -1.84 -14.80 -25.78
N HIS A 70 -2.51 -14.87 -24.63
CA HIS A 70 -2.44 -16.01 -23.71
C HIS A 70 -3.74 -16.82 -23.62
N HIS A 71 -4.70 -16.60 -24.52
CA HIS A 71 -6.01 -17.26 -24.50
C HIS A 71 -6.75 -17.14 -23.15
N HIS A 72 -6.67 -15.95 -22.52
CA HIS A 72 -7.46 -15.64 -21.33
C HIS A 72 -8.81 -15.05 -21.73
N PRO A 73 -9.81 -15.18 -20.85
CA PRO A 73 -10.98 -14.33 -20.91
C PRO A 73 -10.58 -12.85 -20.91
N GLY A 74 -11.01 -12.09 -21.92
CA GLY A 74 -10.68 -10.68 -22.10
C GLY A 74 -11.77 -9.75 -21.55
N PRO A 75 -11.51 -8.43 -21.39
CA PRO A 75 -12.51 -7.46 -20.97
C PRO A 75 -13.78 -7.42 -21.82
N THR A 76 -13.73 -7.87 -23.08
CA THR A 76 -14.87 -8.01 -23.98
C THR A 76 -15.86 -9.07 -23.52
N ASP A 77 -15.35 -10.14 -22.89
CA ASP A 77 -16.15 -11.29 -22.46
C ASP A 77 -16.92 -11.00 -21.16
N TYR A 78 -16.53 -9.94 -20.44
CA TYR A 78 -17.15 -9.48 -19.17
C TYR A 78 -17.90 -8.16 -19.33
N SER A 79 -18.15 -7.73 -20.56
CA SER A 79 -19.01 -6.59 -20.83
C SER A 79 -20.48 -7.02 -20.79
N THR A 80 -21.03 -7.23 -19.59
CA THR A 80 -22.49 -7.46 -19.40
C THR A 80 -23.34 -6.27 -19.85
N GLN A 81 -22.74 -5.10 -20.07
CA GLN A 81 -23.36 -4.11 -20.93
C GLN A 81 -23.27 -4.58 -22.39
N LYS A 82 -24.30 -5.30 -22.84
CA LYS A 82 -24.95 -4.87 -24.09
C LYS A 82 -25.08 -3.36 -23.90
N ILE A 83 -24.29 -2.58 -24.63
CA ILE A 83 -24.48 -1.13 -24.70
C ILE A 83 -25.93 -1.00 -25.17
N LEU A 84 -26.87 -0.86 -24.23
CA LEU A 84 -28.25 -0.54 -24.56
C LEU A 84 -28.10 0.70 -25.42
N PRO A 85 -28.47 0.66 -26.72
CA PRO A 85 -28.32 1.81 -27.58
C PRO A 85 -29.05 2.94 -26.90
N SER A 86 -28.31 3.90 -26.34
CA SER A 86 -28.89 4.97 -25.55
C SER A 86 -29.56 5.90 -26.55
N ASN A 87 -30.80 5.60 -26.92
CA ASN A 87 -31.67 6.49 -27.69
C ASN A 87 -32.01 7.76 -26.90
N LYS A 88 -31.49 7.93 -25.67
CA LYS A 88 -31.52 9.19 -24.94
C LYS A 88 -30.39 10.10 -25.43
N PRO A 89 -30.68 11.33 -25.87
CA PRO A 89 -29.68 12.23 -26.46
C PRO A 89 -28.49 12.43 -25.52
N LYS A 90 -27.31 11.99 -26.00
CA LYS A 90 -26.01 11.98 -25.30
C LYS A 90 -25.59 13.32 -24.67
N LYS A 91 -26.20 14.45 -25.06
CA LYS A 91 -25.78 15.79 -24.63
C LYS A 91 -26.03 16.13 -23.15
N LYS A 92 -27.01 15.51 -22.46
CA LYS A 92 -27.32 15.87 -21.05
C LYS A 92 -26.67 14.97 -19.98
N LEU A 93 -26.45 13.67 -20.26
CA LEU A 93 -25.91 12.74 -19.26
C LEU A 93 -24.38 12.71 -19.18
N LEU A 94 -23.67 12.98 -20.28
CA LEU A 94 -22.21 13.11 -20.27
C LEU A 94 -21.77 14.35 -19.47
N LYS A 95 -22.54 15.45 -19.55
CA LYS A 95 -22.26 16.68 -18.80
C LYS A 95 -22.44 16.54 -17.28
N SER A 96 -23.18 15.54 -16.79
CA SER A 96 -23.32 15.25 -15.34
C SER A 96 -22.37 14.15 -14.82
N ARG A 97 -21.72 13.38 -15.72
CA ARG A 97 -20.74 12.35 -15.35
C ARG A 97 -19.29 12.83 -15.50
N SER A 98 -18.98 13.68 -16.48
CA SER A 98 -17.62 14.27 -16.61
C SER A 98 -17.38 15.43 -15.64
N THR A 99 -18.43 16.09 -15.15
CA THR A 99 -18.31 17.15 -14.12
C THR A 99 -18.12 16.61 -12.70
N ARG A 100 -18.19 15.29 -12.49
CA ARG A 100 -18.38 14.74 -11.13
C ARG A 100 -17.14 14.27 -10.40
N LEU A 101 -15.95 14.21 -10.99
CA LEU A 101 -14.72 13.86 -10.26
C LEU A 101 -13.45 14.51 -10.82
N ASP A 102 -13.56 15.68 -11.45
CA ASP A 102 -12.40 16.57 -11.61
C ASP A 102 -12.41 17.62 -10.49
N TYR A 103 -12.44 17.15 -9.24
CA TYR A 103 -12.27 18.02 -8.06
C TYR A 103 -10.86 18.61 -8.00
N GLY A 104 -9.93 18.11 -8.83
CA GLY A 104 -8.62 18.72 -9.07
C GLY A 104 -8.70 20.00 -9.90
N SER A 105 -9.59 20.08 -10.91
CA SER A 105 -9.72 21.29 -11.75
C SER A 105 -10.79 22.29 -11.31
N ILE A 106 -11.85 21.86 -10.62
CA ILE A 106 -13.00 22.74 -10.32
C ILE A 106 -12.72 23.76 -9.19
N VAL A 107 -11.74 23.54 -8.31
CA VAL A 107 -11.46 24.48 -7.19
C VAL A 107 -10.47 25.60 -7.57
N LEU A 108 -9.79 25.53 -8.72
CA LEU A 108 -8.80 26.56 -9.09
C LEU A 108 -9.29 27.61 -10.10
N ASN A 109 -10.48 27.46 -10.68
CA ASN A 109 -10.96 28.33 -11.78
C ASN A 109 -12.13 29.25 -11.41
N ALA A 110 -12.42 29.47 -10.14
CA ALA A 110 -13.51 30.34 -9.71
C ALA A 110 -13.05 31.38 -8.67
N ALA A 111 -12.49 32.50 -9.13
CA ALA A 111 -12.94 33.84 -8.69
C ALA A 111 -12.15 35.00 -9.33
N ASP A 112 -10.85 34.87 -9.60
CA ASP A 112 -10.04 36.02 -10.03
C ASP A 112 -9.49 35.84 -11.45
N GLY A 113 -10.10 36.56 -12.40
CA GLY A 113 -9.76 36.57 -13.83
C GLY A 113 -8.39 37.18 -14.17
N THR A 114 -7.38 37.02 -13.32
CA THR A 114 -6.07 37.69 -13.45
C THR A 114 -4.86 36.81 -13.10
N SER A 115 -4.96 35.48 -13.10
CA SER A 115 -3.76 34.64 -13.18
C SER A 115 -3.82 33.72 -14.39
N ALA A 116 -2.87 33.92 -15.31
CA ALA A 116 -2.52 32.89 -16.27
C ALA A 116 -2.19 31.63 -15.45
N SER A 117 -3.09 30.65 -15.50
CA SER A 117 -2.96 29.34 -14.89
C SER A 117 -1.59 28.78 -15.26
N GLN A 118 -0.62 28.91 -14.36
CA GLN A 118 0.60 28.13 -14.44
C GLN A 118 0.14 26.69 -14.31
N ALA A 119 0.07 25.98 -15.44
CA ALA A 119 -0.29 24.57 -15.47
C ALA A 119 0.51 23.87 -14.37
N VAL A 120 -0.19 23.38 -13.34
CA VAL A 120 0.47 22.77 -12.18
C VAL A 120 1.27 21.59 -12.70
N LYS A 121 2.60 21.66 -12.56
CA LYS A 121 3.51 20.64 -13.06
C LYS A 121 3.11 19.28 -12.48
N GLN A 122 2.95 18.29 -13.34
CA GLN A 122 2.69 16.92 -12.92
C GLN A 122 3.98 16.11 -12.87
N ALA A 123 4.11 15.25 -11.86
CA ALA A 123 5.23 14.33 -11.77
C ALA A 123 5.11 13.24 -12.84
N LYS A 124 6.25 12.86 -13.43
CA LYS A 124 6.30 11.82 -14.49
C LYS A 124 6.23 10.40 -13.94
N LYS A 125 6.71 10.17 -12.71
CA LYS A 125 6.81 8.85 -12.10
C LYS A 125 6.64 8.92 -10.59
N LEU A 126 6.31 7.78 -9.99
CA LEU A 126 6.33 7.61 -8.55
C LEU A 126 7.77 7.56 -8.04
N ASN A 127 7.98 8.04 -6.81
CA ASN A 127 9.24 7.93 -6.11
C ASN A 127 8.97 7.76 -4.62
N MET A 128 9.37 6.62 -4.06
CA MET A 128 9.09 6.27 -2.68
C MET A 128 9.93 7.04 -1.67
N ASP A 129 11.13 7.48 -2.02
CA ASP A 129 12.14 7.85 -1.02
C ASP A 129 12.92 9.13 -1.36
N HIS A 130 12.21 10.23 -1.66
CA HIS A 130 12.82 11.49 -2.09
C HIS A 130 12.70 12.66 -1.12
N GLN A 131 11.88 12.54 -0.07
CA GLN A 131 11.62 13.63 0.87
C GLN A 131 12.80 13.83 1.83
N TYR A 132 13.29 15.07 1.92
CA TYR A 132 14.31 15.45 2.90
C TYR A 132 13.74 15.44 4.33
N MET A 133 14.58 15.05 5.29
CA MET A 133 14.27 15.09 6.72
C MET A 133 15.46 15.65 7.50
N PRO A 134 15.27 16.68 8.35
CA PRO A 134 16.33 17.17 9.23
C PRO A 134 16.77 16.11 10.24
N PHE A 135 18.05 16.14 10.64
CA PHE A 135 18.62 15.13 11.55
C PHE A 135 17.86 15.00 12.88
N ARG A 136 17.39 16.11 13.47
CA ARG A 136 16.62 16.06 14.72
C ARG A 136 15.32 15.28 14.57
N SER A 137 14.61 15.46 13.46
CA SER A 137 13.40 14.72 13.14
C SER A 137 13.70 13.24 12.88
N PHE A 138 14.79 12.96 12.15
CA PHE A 138 15.27 11.59 11.91
C PHE A 138 15.59 10.87 13.22
N LEU A 139 16.37 11.51 14.11
CA LEU A 139 16.70 10.97 15.42
C LEU A 139 15.45 10.71 16.27
N TRP A 140 14.49 11.65 16.27
CA TRP A 140 13.22 11.46 16.97
C TRP A 140 12.46 10.23 16.43
N CYS A 141 12.34 10.11 15.10
CA CYS A 141 11.69 8.95 14.49
C CYS A 141 12.43 7.65 14.81
N SER A 142 13.77 7.62 14.75
CA SER A 142 14.56 6.43 15.08
C SER A 142 14.32 5.96 16.53
N VAL A 143 14.18 6.88 17.48
CA VAL A 143 13.90 6.54 18.89
C VAL A 143 12.45 6.09 19.08
N PHE A 144 11.47 6.88 18.63
CA PHE A 144 10.06 6.70 19.02
C PHE A 144 9.24 5.85 18.04
N VAL A 145 9.78 5.57 16.86
CA VAL A 145 9.14 4.76 15.82
C VAL A 145 10.04 3.59 15.43
N GLY A 146 11.31 3.86 15.15
CA GLY A 146 12.29 2.86 14.74
C GLY A 146 12.49 1.77 15.79
N PHE A 147 12.65 2.14 17.07
CA PHE A 147 12.82 1.14 18.13
C PHE A 147 11.60 0.21 18.30
N PRO A 148 10.35 0.71 18.42
CA PRO A 148 9.16 -0.16 18.36
C PRO A 148 9.08 -1.05 17.11
N LEU A 149 9.44 -0.52 15.94
CA LEU A 149 9.44 -1.28 14.68
C LEU A 149 10.45 -2.43 14.73
N VAL A 150 11.70 -2.17 15.12
CA VAL A 150 12.74 -3.20 15.28
C VAL A 150 12.33 -4.23 16.31
N PHE A 151 11.75 -3.80 17.44
CA PHE A 151 11.24 -4.69 18.48
C PHE A 151 10.19 -5.67 17.92
N VAL A 152 9.18 -5.16 17.20
CA VAL A 152 8.17 -6.00 16.55
C VAL A 152 8.81 -6.95 15.55
N GLY A 153 9.74 -6.46 14.72
CA GLY A 153 10.45 -7.27 13.73
C GLY A 153 11.20 -8.45 14.37
N VAL A 154 11.93 -8.20 15.46
CA VAL A 154 12.66 -9.24 16.21
C VAL A 154 11.70 -10.23 16.86
N VAL A 155 10.71 -9.76 17.62
CA VAL A 155 9.73 -10.64 18.30
C VAL A 155 8.97 -11.50 17.29
N SER A 156 8.57 -10.92 16.17
CA SER A 156 7.83 -11.63 15.13
C SER A 156 8.70 -12.64 14.38
N SER A 157 9.97 -12.30 14.13
CA SER A 157 10.96 -13.23 13.56
C SER A 157 11.15 -14.44 14.48
N LEU A 158 11.37 -14.20 15.78
CA LEU A 158 11.50 -15.28 16.78
C LEU A 158 10.24 -16.14 16.86
N LYS A 159 9.05 -15.52 16.84
CA LYS A 159 7.78 -16.24 16.81
C LYS A 159 7.67 -17.14 15.57
N LEU A 160 8.04 -16.65 14.39
CA LEU A 160 8.02 -17.44 13.16
C LEU A 160 9.03 -18.59 13.21
N MET A 161 10.22 -18.38 13.77
CA MET A 161 11.21 -19.46 13.97
C MET A 161 10.63 -20.58 14.86
N VAL A 162 9.97 -20.23 15.96
CA VAL A 162 9.31 -21.20 16.85
C VAL A 162 8.21 -21.95 16.11
N LEU A 163 7.35 -21.25 15.34
CA LEU A 163 6.30 -21.88 14.54
C LEU A 163 6.87 -22.86 13.51
N LYS A 164 7.89 -22.46 12.74
CA LYS A 164 8.59 -23.33 11.77
C LYS A 164 9.18 -24.57 12.47
N PHE A 165 9.81 -24.38 13.63
CA PHE A 165 10.39 -25.48 14.40
C PHE A 165 9.32 -26.48 14.88
N LEU A 166 8.22 -25.97 15.43
CA LEU A 166 7.11 -26.81 15.90
C LEU A 166 6.42 -27.54 14.75
N GLN A 167 6.22 -26.89 13.61
CA GLN A 167 5.65 -27.50 12.40
C GLN A 167 6.57 -28.62 11.89
N LYS A 168 7.88 -28.37 11.78
CA LYS A 168 8.86 -29.39 11.35
C LYS A 168 8.90 -30.61 12.28
N ARG A 169 8.57 -30.42 13.56
CA ARG A 169 8.47 -31.50 14.57
C ARG A 169 7.11 -32.18 14.60
N GLY A 170 6.17 -31.81 13.73
CA GLY A 170 4.80 -32.33 13.71
C GLY A 170 3.99 -31.99 14.97
N ARG A 171 4.36 -30.92 15.70
CA ARG A 171 3.67 -30.51 16.94
C ARG A 171 2.53 -29.53 16.71
N ILE A 172 2.54 -28.87 15.56
CA ILE A 172 1.46 -27.99 15.11
C ILE A 172 1.24 -28.24 13.62
N GLU A 173 0.00 -28.04 13.19
CA GLU A 173 -0.38 -28.00 11.78
C GLU A 173 -0.92 -26.61 11.45
N PRO A 174 -0.74 -26.11 10.21
CA PRO A 174 -1.39 -24.89 9.79
C PRO A 174 -2.91 -25.00 9.97
N LYS A 175 -3.55 -23.90 10.38
CA LYS A 175 -5.01 -23.88 10.49
C LYS A 175 -5.65 -24.30 9.15
N ILE A 176 -6.69 -25.12 9.19
CA ILE A 176 -7.48 -25.43 7.99
C ILE A 176 -8.20 -24.16 7.52
N PHE A 177 -8.14 -23.88 6.22
CA PHE A 177 -8.82 -22.74 5.61
C PHE A 177 -9.24 -23.05 4.18
N ASP A 178 -10.20 -22.30 3.68
CA ASP A 178 -10.63 -22.40 2.29
C ASP A 178 -9.77 -21.51 1.40
N ARG A 179 -8.91 -22.15 0.60
CA ARG A 179 -7.96 -21.46 -0.27
C ARG A 179 -8.65 -20.62 -1.35
N LYS A 180 -9.74 -21.14 -1.94
CA LYS A 180 -10.49 -20.41 -2.96
C LYS A 180 -11.16 -19.18 -2.36
N GLU A 181 -11.71 -19.31 -1.16
CA GLU A 181 -12.27 -18.18 -0.42
C GLU A 181 -11.21 -17.13 -0.07
N LEU A 182 -10.00 -17.56 0.34
CA LEU A 182 -8.92 -16.63 0.65
C LEU A 182 -8.51 -15.81 -0.57
N VAL A 183 -8.37 -16.41 -1.75
CA VAL A 183 -8.09 -15.67 -3.00
C VAL A 183 -9.18 -14.62 -3.27
N GLY A 184 -10.46 -14.99 -3.14
CA GLY A 184 -11.56 -14.05 -3.34
C GLY A 184 -11.55 -12.91 -2.31
N LYS A 185 -11.25 -13.20 -1.03
CA LYS A 185 -11.07 -12.19 0.02
C LYS A 185 -9.89 -11.27 -0.25
N LEU A 186 -8.74 -11.78 -0.69
CA LEU A 186 -7.58 -10.94 -1.04
C LEU A 186 -7.93 -9.96 -2.17
N LEU A 187 -8.68 -10.40 -3.18
CA LEU A 187 -9.07 -9.54 -4.31
C LEU A 187 -10.18 -8.55 -3.98
N LEU A 188 -11.19 -8.96 -3.19
CA LEU A 188 -12.37 -8.14 -2.90
C LEU A 188 -12.19 -7.26 -1.67
N GLU A 189 -11.51 -7.74 -0.64
CA GLU A 189 -11.43 -7.10 0.68
C GLU A 189 -10.06 -6.45 0.93
N THR A 190 -9.29 -6.13 -0.12
CA THR A 190 -8.07 -5.32 -0.03
C THR A 190 -8.00 -4.34 -1.20
N SER A 191 -6.98 -3.49 -1.22
CA SER A 191 -6.67 -2.60 -2.36
C SER A 191 -6.46 -3.32 -3.70
N LEU A 192 -6.26 -4.64 -3.74
CA LEU A 192 -6.26 -5.38 -5.01
C LEU A 192 -7.58 -5.29 -5.78
N ALA A 193 -8.66 -4.84 -5.14
CA ALA A 193 -9.93 -4.62 -5.81
C ALA A 193 -9.82 -3.65 -7.01
N VAL A 194 -8.83 -2.75 -7.02
CA VAL A 194 -8.60 -1.80 -8.13
C VAL A 194 -8.25 -2.47 -9.46
N TYR A 195 -7.88 -3.75 -9.45
CA TYR A 195 -7.58 -4.54 -10.66
C TYR A 195 -8.81 -5.23 -11.26
N TYR A 196 -10.01 -4.96 -10.72
CA TYR A 196 -11.27 -5.41 -11.30
C TYR A 196 -11.52 -4.76 -12.67
N ILE A 197 -11.79 -5.59 -13.69
CA ILE A 197 -12.01 -5.13 -15.07
C ILE A 197 -13.41 -5.41 -15.63
N GLY A 198 -14.23 -6.21 -14.96
CA GLY A 198 -15.61 -6.48 -15.38
C GLY A 198 -16.19 -7.76 -14.75
N LYS A 199 -17.49 -8.00 -14.98
CA LYS A 199 -18.17 -9.23 -14.56
C LYS A 199 -19.07 -9.78 -15.65
N ARG A 200 -19.20 -11.10 -15.66
CA ARG A 200 -20.19 -11.84 -16.47
C ARG A 200 -21.17 -12.55 -15.56
N LYS A 201 -22.29 -12.95 -16.14
CA LYS A 201 -23.26 -13.82 -15.50
C LYS A 201 -23.24 -15.14 -16.26
N ASP A 202 -22.92 -16.21 -15.56
CA ASP A 202 -22.82 -17.57 -16.11
C ASP A 202 -24.22 -18.21 -16.24
N GLU A 203 -24.31 -19.37 -16.89
CA GLU A 203 -25.59 -20.05 -17.16
C GLU A 203 -26.33 -20.49 -15.88
N ASP A 204 -25.59 -20.72 -14.80
CA ASP A 204 -26.09 -21.10 -13.47
C ASP A 204 -26.45 -19.88 -12.59
N ASP A 205 -26.58 -18.71 -13.20
CA ASP A 205 -26.76 -17.41 -12.55
C ASP A 205 -25.58 -16.94 -11.66
N THR A 206 -24.45 -17.65 -11.64
CA THR A 206 -23.24 -17.21 -10.92
C THR A 206 -22.71 -15.91 -11.54
N VAL A 207 -22.38 -14.93 -10.69
CA VAL A 207 -21.78 -13.66 -11.13
C VAL A 207 -20.28 -13.72 -10.94
N THR A 208 -19.57 -13.93 -12.04
CA THR A 208 -18.11 -14.09 -12.06
C THR A 208 -17.43 -12.77 -12.44
N GLY A 209 -16.59 -12.26 -11.55
CA GLY A 209 -15.77 -11.06 -11.76
C GLY A 209 -14.35 -11.40 -12.20
N LEU A 210 -13.79 -10.60 -13.10
CA LEU A 210 -12.41 -10.74 -13.59
C LEU A 210 -11.51 -9.65 -13.01
N PHE A 211 -10.39 -10.10 -12.43
CA PHE A 211 -9.30 -9.27 -11.95
C PHE A 211 -8.07 -9.52 -12.83
N SER A 212 -7.44 -8.44 -13.30
CA SER A 212 -6.33 -8.54 -14.25
C SER A 212 -5.18 -7.63 -13.88
N PHE A 213 -3.99 -8.23 -13.82
CA PHE A 213 -2.74 -7.56 -13.48
C PHE A 213 -1.82 -7.65 -14.69
N PRO A 214 -1.82 -6.63 -15.56
CA PRO A 214 -0.86 -6.59 -16.66
C PRO A 214 0.55 -6.37 -16.12
N ASP A 215 1.53 -6.93 -16.80
CA ASP A 215 2.95 -6.77 -16.47
C ASP A 215 3.27 -7.14 -15.00
N PHE A 216 2.84 -8.33 -14.59
CA PHE A 216 2.88 -8.81 -13.20
C PHE A 216 4.30 -9.22 -12.79
N PRO A 217 4.97 -8.48 -11.87
CA PRO A 217 6.29 -8.84 -11.39
C PRO A 217 6.21 -9.96 -10.34
N TYR A 218 7.12 -10.93 -10.45
CA TYR A 218 7.24 -12.03 -9.50
C TYR A 218 8.69 -12.53 -9.39
N VAL A 219 8.96 -13.33 -8.37
CA VAL A 219 10.28 -13.94 -8.15
C VAL A 219 10.14 -15.45 -8.15
N LYS A 220 10.94 -16.12 -8.98
CA LYS A 220 10.98 -17.58 -9.05
C LYS A 220 11.81 -18.17 -7.92
N ASN A 221 11.75 -19.48 -7.75
CA ASN A 221 12.43 -20.17 -6.67
C ASN A 221 13.97 -20.16 -6.78
N ASP A 222 14.50 -19.91 -7.98
CA ASP A 222 15.92 -19.63 -8.24
C ASP A 222 16.33 -18.18 -7.90
N SER A 223 15.44 -17.44 -7.23
CA SER A 223 15.59 -16.04 -6.87
C SER A 223 15.78 -15.09 -8.06
N THR A 224 15.27 -15.44 -9.25
CA THR A 224 15.28 -14.54 -10.41
C THR A 224 14.03 -13.68 -10.46
N PHE A 225 14.20 -12.39 -10.75
CA PHE A 225 13.11 -11.47 -11.04
C PHE A 225 12.53 -11.75 -12.44
N ASN A 226 11.20 -11.85 -12.52
CA ASN A 226 10.47 -12.10 -13.75
C ASN A 226 9.28 -11.14 -13.84
N VAL A 227 8.81 -10.90 -15.06
CA VAL A 227 7.56 -10.15 -15.33
C VAL A 227 6.71 -11.00 -16.24
N ALA A 228 5.58 -11.47 -15.72
CA ALA A 228 4.56 -12.11 -16.53
C ALA A 228 3.76 -11.04 -17.29
N ASP A 229 3.28 -11.41 -18.46
CA ASP A 229 2.50 -10.52 -19.32
C ASP A 229 1.12 -10.22 -18.69
N LEU A 230 0.50 -11.24 -18.08
CA LEU A 230 -0.81 -11.14 -17.44
C LEU A 230 -1.02 -12.18 -16.33
N LEU A 231 -1.32 -11.72 -15.12
CA LEU A 231 -2.05 -12.52 -14.14
C LEU A 231 -3.54 -12.22 -14.26
N SER A 232 -4.37 -13.24 -14.44
CA SER A 232 -5.83 -13.10 -14.43
C SER A 232 -6.46 -14.01 -13.38
N VAL A 233 -7.42 -13.49 -12.63
CA VAL A 233 -8.15 -14.27 -11.63
C VAL A 233 -9.65 -14.03 -11.79
N GLU A 234 -10.39 -15.13 -11.93
CA GLU A 234 -11.85 -15.12 -11.94
C GLU A 234 -12.37 -15.46 -10.55
N VAL A 235 -13.34 -14.70 -10.06
CA VAL A 235 -13.92 -14.85 -8.73
C VAL A 235 -15.44 -14.91 -8.83
N ASP A 236 -16.06 -15.93 -8.24
CA ASP A 236 -17.49 -15.91 -7.90
C ASP A 236 -17.69 -14.79 -6.87
N LEU A 237 -18.25 -13.66 -7.32
CA LEU A 237 -18.36 -12.45 -6.50
C LEU A 237 -19.29 -12.65 -5.31
N SER A 238 -20.33 -13.47 -5.47
CA SER A 238 -21.32 -13.69 -4.42
C SER A 238 -20.76 -14.57 -3.31
N LYS A 239 -20.03 -15.63 -3.69
CA LYS A 239 -19.39 -16.55 -2.73
C LYS A 239 -18.03 -16.06 -2.24
N LYS A 240 -17.45 -15.05 -2.89
CA LYS A 240 -16.07 -14.57 -2.68
C LYS A 240 -15.04 -15.69 -2.84
N ARG A 241 -15.19 -16.52 -3.87
CA ARG A 241 -14.34 -17.70 -4.10
C ARG A 241 -13.70 -17.65 -5.47
N MET A 242 -12.43 -18.03 -5.56
CA MET A 242 -11.75 -18.22 -6.84
C MET A 242 -12.47 -19.26 -7.69
N TYR A 243 -12.82 -18.86 -8.91
CA TYR A 243 -13.33 -19.73 -9.95
C TYR A 243 -12.16 -20.35 -10.73
N SER A 244 -11.29 -19.50 -11.26
CA SER A 244 -10.07 -19.88 -12.01
C SER A 244 -8.96 -18.83 -11.80
N ALA A 245 -7.72 -19.18 -12.08
CA ALA A 245 -6.59 -18.26 -12.10
C ALA A 245 -5.55 -18.73 -13.12
N LYS A 246 -4.91 -17.78 -13.80
CA LYS A 246 -3.86 -18.04 -14.80
C LYS A 246 -2.75 -16.99 -14.73
N LEU A 247 -1.50 -17.44 -14.80
CA LEU A 247 -0.31 -16.62 -15.02
C LEU A 247 0.20 -16.88 -16.43
N ASP A 248 -0.02 -15.94 -17.34
CA ASP A 248 0.15 -16.17 -18.77
C ASP A 248 -0.57 -17.48 -19.17
N ASN A 249 0.11 -18.38 -19.89
CA ASN A 249 -0.49 -19.63 -20.35
C ASN A 249 -0.58 -20.73 -19.27
N VAL A 250 -0.27 -20.45 -18.01
CA VAL A 250 -0.21 -21.45 -16.93
C VAL A 250 -1.42 -21.33 -16.01
N ASP A 251 -2.23 -22.39 -15.91
CA ASP A 251 -3.30 -22.50 -14.92
C ASP A 251 -2.72 -22.59 -13.51
N LEU A 252 -3.25 -21.78 -12.61
CA LEU A 252 -2.81 -21.72 -11.22
C LEU A 252 -3.77 -22.47 -10.30
N THR A 253 -3.20 -23.19 -9.36
CA THR A 253 -3.91 -23.67 -8.18
C THR A 253 -4.26 -22.51 -7.24
N PRO A 254 -5.24 -22.70 -6.32
CA PRO A 254 -5.53 -21.70 -5.30
C PRO A 254 -4.33 -21.31 -4.44
N ASP A 255 -3.43 -22.26 -4.13
CA ASP A 255 -2.25 -22.00 -3.29
C ASP A 255 -1.24 -21.10 -4.01
N GLU A 256 -1.00 -21.34 -5.29
CA GLU A 256 -0.13 -20.50 -6.12
C GLU A 256 -0.69 -19.09 -6.26
N ALA A 257 -2.00 -18.96 -6.50
CA ALA A 257 -2.68 -17.67 -6.57
C ALA A 257 -2.57 -16.90 -5.24
N ILE A 258 -2.70 -17.57 -4.09
CA ILE A 258 -2.49 -16.94 -2.77
C ILE A 258 -1.07 -16.37 -2.67
N ILE A 259 -0.05 -17.16 -3.00
CA ILE A 259 1.36 -16.72 -2.89
C ILE A 259 1.61 -15.50 -3.78
N LEU A 260 1.20 -15.57 -5.06
CA LEU A 260 1.38 -14.49 -6.03
C LEU A 260 0.65 -13.21 -5.58
N LEU A 261 -0.63 -13.31 -5.20
CA LEU A 261 -1.41 -12.14 -4.76
C LEU A 261 -0.86 -11.53 -3.48
N CYS A 262 -0.48 -12.34 -2.49
CA CYS A 262 0.10 -11.82 -1.25
C CYS A 262 1.46 -11.16 -1.49
N TYR A 263 2.29 -11.76 -2.35
CA TYR A 263 3.57 -11.18 -2.75
C TYR A 263 3.36 -9.84 -3.46
N TYR A 264 2.40 -9.76 -4.38
CA TYR A 264 2.10 -8.53 -5.11
C TYR A 264 1.56 -7.42 -4.21
N ILE A 265 0.63 -7.76 -3.29
CA ILE A 265 0.14 -6.82 -2.26
C ILE A 265 1.31 -6.24 -1.51
N PHE A 266 2.20 -7.09 -1.00
CA PHE A 266 3.34 -6.71 -0.18
C PHE A 266 4.42 -5.92 -0.93
N SER A 267 4.60 -6.20 -2.22
CA SER A 267 5.71 -5.66 -3.01
C SER A 267 5.25 -4.57 -3.98
N ALA A 268 5.05 -4.91 -5.25
CA ALA A 268 4.80 -3.97 -6.33
C ALA A 268 3.55 -3.10 -6.12
N HIS A 269 2.50 -3.61 -5.46
CA HIS A 269 1.33 -2.81 -5.12
C HIS A 269 1.62 -1.87 -3.93
N HIS A 270 2.21 -2.40 -2.86
CA HIS A 270 2.49 -1.66 -1.63
C HIS A 270 3.35 -0.40 -1.87
N VAL A 271 4.43 -0.54 -2.64
CA VAL A 271 5.36 0.57 -2.89
C VAL A 271 4.70 1.72 -3.64
N LYS A 272 3.65 1.47 -4.44
CA LYS A 272 2.85 2.53 -5.08
C LYS A 272 2.12 3.38 -4.06
N ILE A 273 1.52 2.74 -3.04
CA ILE A 273 0.81 3.41 -1.95
C ILE A 273 1.78 4.32 -1.18
N HIS A 274 2.94 3.79 -0.79
CA HIS A 274 3.99 4.55 -0.11
C HIS A 274 4.49 5.73 -0.95
N ALA A 275 4.79 5.48 -2.23
CA ALA A 275 5.27 6.53 -3.12
C ALA A 275 4.24 7.63 -3.33
N LEU A 276 2.97 7.29 -3.51
CA LEU A 276 1.90 8.28 -3.62
C LEU A 276 1.75 9.09 -2.32
N ALA A 277 1.94 8.47 -1.16
CA ALA A 277 1.86 9.15 0.14
C ALA A 277 2.90 10.28 0.31
N ASN A 278 3.98 10.34 -0.49
CA ASN A 278 4.88 11.49 -0.48
C ASN A 278 4.19 12.80 -0.90
N TRP A 279 3.10 12.74 -1.66
CA TRP A 279 2.29 13.93 -1.96
C TRP A 279 1.36 14.33 -0.81
N ALA A 280 1.19 13.49 0.21
CA ALA A 280 0.36 13.75 1.38
C ALA A 280 1.10 14.44 2.53
N VAL A 281 2.44 14.47 2.49
CA VAL A 281 3.27 14.96 3.60
C VAL A 281 3.81 16.36 3.35
N ASN A 282 3.93 17.15 4.41
CA ASN A 282 4.61 18.43 4.38
C ASN A 282 5.58 18.52 5.56
N MET A 283 6.86 18.57 5.24
CA MET A 283 7.98 18.53 6.19
C MET A 283 8.56 19.93 6.48
N GLU A 284 7.97 20.99 5.92
CA GLU A 284 8.45 22.35 6.12
C GLU A 284 8.22 22.82 7.57
N PRO A 285 9.13 23.61 8.16
CA PRO A 285 8.98 24.13 9.53
C PRO A 285 7.67 24.89 9.77
N THR A 286 7.19 25.59 8.73
CA THR A 286 5.92 26.33 8.76
C THR A 286 4.73 25.43 9.05
N GLN A 287 4.79 24.15 8.68
CA GLN A 287 3.76 23.16 8.99
C GLN A 287 3.75 22.81 10.48
N SER A 288 4.92 22.58 11.08
CA SER A 288 5.01 22.26 12.52
C SER A 288 4.62 23.42 13.41
N GLU A 289 4.88 24.66 12.98
CA GLU A 289 4.48 25.88 13.70
C GLU A 289 2.97 26.09 13.65
N LYS A 290 2.34 25.84 12.50
CA LYS A 290 0.88 25.97 12.32
C LYS A 290 0.10 24.83 12.95
N ASN A 291 0.55 23.59 12.75
CA ASN A 291 -0.14 22.40 13.22
C ASN A 291 0.83 21.23 13.50
N PRO A 292 1.21 21.03 14.78
CA PRO A 292 2.19 20.00 15.14
C PRO A 292 1.69 18.56 14.91
N PHE A 293 0.37 18.34 14.85
CA PHE A 293 -0.20 16.99 14.68
C PHE A 293 0.03 16.44 13.26
N PRO A 294 -0.42 17.08 12.16
CA PRO A 294 -0.08 16.65 10.80
C PRO A 294 1.41 16.73 10.49
N ALA A 295 2.16 17.66 11.10
CA ALA A 295 3.61 17.71 10.96
C ALA A 295 4.26 16.41 11.46
N ARG A 296 3.91 15.95 12.66
CA ARG A 296 4.38 14.66 13.20
C ARG A 296 4.00 13.48 12.31
N ASN A 297 2.75 13.46 11.83
CA ASN A 297 2.28 12.41 10.91
C ASN A 297 3.06 12.40 9.59
N SER A 298 3.46 13.58 9.10
CA SER A 298 4.35 13.73 7.94
C SER A 298 5.73 13.15 8.23
N LEU A 299 6.34 13.47 9.39
CA LEU A 299 7.64 12.91 9.80
C LEU A 299 7.62 11.38 9.77
N VAL A 300 6.60 10.78 10.39
CA VAL A 300 6.46 9.33 10.52
C VAL A 300 6.29 8.67 9.15
N THR A 301 5.41 9.24 8.31
CA THR A 301 5.18 8.72 6.95
C THR A 301 6.45 8.77 6.11
N THR A 302 7.19 9.88 6.14
CA THR A 302 8.48 9.98 5.46
C THR A 302 9.50 8.96 5.99
N MET A 303 9.54 8.72 7.30
CA MET A 303 10.45 7.72 7.87
C MET A 303 10.10 6.30 7.43
N PHE A 304 8.81 5.94 7.40
CA PHE A 304 8.39 4.60 6.96
C PHE A 304 8.67 4.36 5.47
N ASN A 305 8.52 5.39 4.65
CA ASN A 305 8.92 5.33 3.24
C ASN A 305 10.43 5.03 3.10
N TYR A 306 11.27 5.66 3.91
CA TYR A 306 12.70 5.34 3.99
C TYR A 306 12.96 3.92 4.49
N TYR A 307 12.29 3.50 5.57
CA TYR A 307 12.45 2.15 6.11
C TYR A 307 12.08 1.06 5.12
N GLY A 308 11.02 1.25 4.34
CA GLY A 308 10.59 0.28 3.32
C GLY A 308 11.62 0.07 2.21
N VAL A 309 12.36 1.12 1.82
CA VAL A 309 13.36 1.03 0.75
C VAL A 309 14.72 0.57 1.28
N SER A 310 15.25 1.25 2.30
CA SER A 310 16.63 1.02 2.75
C SER A 310 16.72 -0.04 3.85
N SER A 311 15.89 0.07 4.88
CA SER A 311 16.02 -0.78 6.08
C SER A 311 15.47 -2.18 5.86
N PHE A 312 14.36 -2.33 5.15
CA PHE A 312 13.72 -3.63 4.93
C PHE A 312 14.66 -4.60 4.21
N VAL A 313 15.31 -4.15 3.13
CA VAL A 313 16.30 -4.97 2.39
C VAL A 313 17.49 -5.34 3.28
N SER A 314 17.96 -4.43 4.12
CA SER A 314 19.08 -4.68 5.04
C SER A 314 18.79 -5.79 6.06
N LEU A 315 17.51 -6.09 6.34
CA LEU A 315 17.12 -7.18 7.25
C LEU A 315 17.26 -8.57 6.63
N PHE A 316 17.41 -8.69 5.30
CA PHE A 316 17.50 -9.99 4.62
C PHE A 316 18.69 -10.80 5.11
N SER A 317 19.86 -10.17 5.28
CA SER A 317 21.04 -10.85 5.80
C SER A 317 20.84 -11.39 7.22
N ILE A 318 20.00 -10.75 8.03
CA ILE A 318 19.64 -11.24 9.36
C ILE A 318 18.67 -12.42 9.23
N TRP A 319 17.65 -12.31 8.39
CA TRP A 319 16.67 -13.40 8.20
C TRP A 319 17.26 -14.65 7.56
N LYS A 320 18.25 -14.52 6.67
CA LYS A 320 19.06 -15.65 6.16
C LYS A 320 19.78 -16.36 7.30
N LYS A 321 20.55 -15.62 8.11
CA LYS A 321 21.26 -16.14 9.30
C LYS A 321 20.33 -16.81 10.32
N LEU A 322 19.09 -16.35 10.43
CA LEU A 322 18.07 -16.93 11.31
C LEU A 322 17.34 -18.15 10.70
N GLY A 323 17.63 -18.52 9.44
CA GLY A 323 16.95 -19.59 8.71
C GLY A 323 15.48 -19.28 8.39
N LEU A 324 15.13 -17.99 8.35
CA LEU A 324 13.78 -17.51 7.99
C LEU A 324 13.64 -17.36 6.47
N LEU A 325 14.70 -16.88 5.81
CA LEU A 325 14.88 -16.90 4.36
C LEU A 325 15.93 -17.95 3.98
N SER A 326 15.85 -18.49 2.76
CA SER A 326 16.92 -19.35 2.24
C SER A 326 18.15 -18.54 1.82
N GLU A 327 19.34 -19.13 1.97
CA GLU A 327 20.64 -18.46 1.83
C GLU A 327 20.87 -17.85 0.44
N ASP A 328 20.37 -18.53 -0.59
CA ASP A 328 20.42 -18.14 -2.01
C ASP A 328 19.33 -17.13 -2.40
N TRP A 329 18.59 -16.55 -1.45
CA TRP A 329 17.67 -15.46 -1.74
C TRP A 329 18.41 -14.25 -2.33
N ASN A 330 18.02 -13.76 -3.50
CA ASN A 330 18.56 -12.54 -4.08
C ASN A 330 17.75 -11.30 -3.67
N GLU A 331 18.34 -10.43 -2.84
CA GLU A 331 17.72 -9.17 -2.41
C GLU A 331 17.37 -8.26 -3.59
N GLN A 332 18.19 -8.29 -4.65
CA GLN A 332 17.99 -7.44 -5.83
C GLN A 332 16.67 -7.75 -6.54
N SER A 333 16.21 -9.01 -6.54
CA SER A 333 14.96 -9.36 -7.20
C SER A 333 13.72 -8.82 -6.49
N LEU A 334 13.80 -8.57 -5.18
CA LEU A 334 12.77 -7.81 -4.47
C LEU A 334 12.82 -6.33 -4.85
N ILE A 335 14.03 -5.75 -4.91
CA ILE A 335 14.22 -4.35 -5.34
C ILE A 335 13.69 -4.16 -6.77
N ASP A 336 13.95 -5.09 -7.68
CA ASP A 336 13.47 -5.03 -9.06
C ASP A 336 11.93 -5.12 -9.11
N THR A 337 11.32 -5.92 -8.23
CA THR A 337 9.87 -5.96 -8.05
C THR A 337 9.31 -4.63 -7.54
N PHE A 338 9.98 -3.99 -6.59
CA PHE A 338 9.60 -2.66 -6.10
C PHE A 338 9.71 -1.61 -7.21
N ASN A 339 10.81 -1.60 -7.95
CA ASN A 339 11.04 -0.68 -9.06
C ASN A 339 9.99 -0.89 -10.16
N ARG A 340 9.68 -2.14 -10.52
CA ARG A 340 8.60 -2.45 -11.46
C ARG A 340 7.26 -1.94 -10.95
N GLY A 341 6.99 -2.04 -9.65
CA GLY A 341 5.83 -1.42 -9.01
C GLY A 341 5.78 0.09 -9.19
N LEU A 342 6.90 0.80 -9.00
CA LEU A 342 6.97 2.26 -9.13
C LEU A 342 6.90 2.75 -10.59
N ASP A 343 7.42 1.97 -11.52
CA ASP A 343 7.42 2.26 -12.96
C ASP A 343 6.08 1.88 -13.62
N ASN A 344 5.36 0.90 -13.05
CA ASN A 344 4.07 0.49 -13.55
C ASN A 344 3.00 1.55 -13.29
N TYR A 345 2.10 1.66 -14.26
CA TYR A 345 0.95 2.55 -14.28
C TYR A 345 0.13 2.54 -12.98
N PHE A 346 -0.40 3.71 -12.63
CA PHE A 346 -1.48 3.87 -11.67
C PHE A 346 -2.80 3.91 -12.45
N PHE A 347 -3.65 2.90 -12.36
CA PHE A 347 -4.79 2.76 -13.28
C PHE A 347 -6.06 3.43 -12.76
N ALA A 348 -6.80 4.09 -13.66
CA ALA A 348 -8.18 4.44 -13.38
C ALA A 348 -9.05 3.18 -13.32
N HIS A 349 -9.90 3.07 -12.29
CA HIS A 349 -10.72 1.90 -11.98
C HIS A 349 -12.23 2.26 -11.97
N PRO A 350 -12.80 2.70 -13.11
CA PRO A 350 -14.18 3.23 -13.16
C PRO A 350 -15.26 2.19 -12.85
N LEU A 351 -14.95 0.89 -13.00
CA LEU A 351 -15.87 -0.21 -12.78
C LEU A 351 -15.92 -0.71 -11.34
N ILE A 352 -15.10 -0.16 -10.43
CA ILE A 352 -15.01 -0.62 -9.04
C ILE A 352 -16.37 -0.59 -8.30
N ARG A 353 -17.30 0.27 -8.72
CA ARG A 353 -18.66 0.34 -8.17
C ARG A 353 -19.47 -0.93 -8.41
N GLU A 354 -19.14 -1.73 -9.41
CA GLU A 354 -19.87 -2.95 -9.70
C GLU A 354 -19.65 -4.05 -8.66
N VAL A 355 -18.52 -3.99 -7.95
CA VAL A 355 -18.14 -4.94 -6.90
C VAL A 355 -18.46 -4.47 -5.48
N SER A 356 -18.95 -3.23 -5.30
CA SER A 356 -19.22 -2.70 -3.95
C SER A 356 -20.26 -3.51 -3.18
N GLN A 357 -21.27 -4.07 -3.86
CA GLN A 357 -22.27 -4.93 -3.20
C GLN A 357 -21.70 -6.29 -2.72
N TYR A 358 -20.51 -6.66 -3.20
CA TYR A 358 -19.84 -7.92 -2.88
C TYR A 358 -18.63 -7.73 -1.97
N SER A 359 -18.27 -6.50 -1.62
CA SER A 359 -17.07 -6.18 -0.86
C SER A 359 -17.36 -5.12 0.19
N GLU A 360 -17.12 -5.47 1.46
CA GLU A 360 -17.30 -4.53 2.57
C GLU A 360 -16.27 -3.41 2.48
N PHE A 361 -15.03 -3.74 2.13
CA PHE A 361 -13.95 -2.78 1.93
C PHE A 361 -14.28 -1.79 0.80
N VAL A 362 -14.66 -2.28 -0.39
CA VAL A 362 -14.93 -1.41 -1.54
C VAL A 362 -16.13 -0.51 -1.30
N ASP A 363 -17.21 -1.05 -0.72
CA ASP A 363 -18.37 -0.24 -0.33
C ASP A 363 -17.99 0.88 0.64
N PHE A 364 -17.20 0.54 1.67
CA PHE A 364 -16.69 1.50 2.63
C PHE A 364 -15.89 2.63 1.95
N ILE A 365 -14.92 2.28 1.10
CA ILE A 365 -14.07 3.25 0.39
C ILE A 365 -14.87 4.14 -0.56
N ILE A 366 -15.78 3.58 -1.35
CA ILE A 366 -16.60 4.34 -2.32
C ILE A 366 -17.51 5.34 -1.62
N LYS A 367 -18.06 4.99 -0.46
CA LYS A 367 -18.91 5.88 0.35
C LYS A 367 -18.09 6.95 1.08
N LEU A 368 -16.93 6.59 1.64
CA LEU A 368 -16.12 7.51 2.44
C LEU A 368 -15.33 8.52 1.60
N ARG A 369 -14.76 8.10 0.47
CA ARG A 369 -13.85 8.95 -0.35
C ARG A 369 -14.46 10.31 -0.74
N PRO A 370 -15.69 10.40 -1.27
CA PRO A 370 -16.28 11.69 -1.63
C PRO A 370 -16.43 12.64 -0.43
N TYR A 371 -16.78 12.10 0.74
CA TYR A 371 -16.88 12.88 1.97
C TYR A 371 -15.49 13.38 2.42
N PHE A 372 -14.48 12.50 2.39
CA PHE A 372 -13.10 12.87 2.69
C PHE A 372 -12.62 14.03 1.82
N MET A 373 -12.75 13.93 0.49
CA MET A 373 -12.29 14.97 -0.44
C MET A 373 -12.99 16.31 -0.20
N LYS A 374 -14.31 16.26 0.04
CA LYS A 374 -15.11 17.45 0.36
C LYS A 374 -14.64 18.13 1.65
N GLU A 375 -14.35 17.35 2.70
CA GLU A 375 -13.89 17.92 3.97
C GLU A 375 -12.43 18.37 3.90
N PHE A 376 -11.57 17.65 3.19
CA PHE A 376 -10.17 18.02 2.99
C PHE A 376 -10.07 19.37 2.28
N ALA A 377 -10.84 19.57 1.20
CA ALA A 377 -10.85 20.83 0.46
C ALA A 377 -11.19 22.05 1.33
N LYS A 378 -12.06 21.90 2.34
CA LYS A 378 -12.43 23.01 3.25
C LYS A 378 -11.31 23.43 4.19
N VAL A 379 -10.38 22.52 4.50
CA VAL A 379 -9.38 22.72 5.55
C VAL A 379 -7.95 22.62 5.04
N LYS A 380 -7.75 22.38 3.73
CA LYS A 380 -6.45 22.18 3.09
C LYS A 380 -5.49 23.30 3.46
N ASP A 381 -5.83 24.55 3.16
CA ASP A 381 -4.91 25.68 3.37
C ASP A 381 -4.59 25.93 4.84
N LYS A 382 -5.51 25.53 5.74
CA LYS A 382 -5.37 25.71 7.18
C LYS A 382 -4.50 24.63 7.83
N TYR A 383 -4.74 23.36 7.50
CA TYR A 383 -4.15 22.21 8.21
C TYR A 383 -3.18 21.40 7.36
N PHE A 384 -3.30 21.44 6.04
CA PHE A 384 -2.56 20.60 5.10
C PHE A 384 -2.07 21.40 3.88
N PRO A 385 -1.36 22.53 4.08
CA PRO A 385 -0.79 23.29 2.99
C PRO A 385 0.10 22.39 2.13
N ASP A 386 -0.02 22.55 0.82
CA ASP A 386 0.70 21.80 -0.21
C ASP A 386 0.43 20.29 -0.27
N CYS A 387 -0.34 19.70 0.66
CA CYS A 387 -0.71 18.29 0.63
C CYS A 387 -1.76 18.00 -0.46
N HIS A 388 -1.66 16.83 -1.09
CA HIS A 388 -2.63 16.34 -2.06
C HIS A 388 -3.68 15.45 -1.40
N GLY A 389 -4.97 15.76 -1.59
CA GLY A 389 -6.09 15.07 -0.93
C GLY A 389 -6.16 13.57 -1.24
N GLU A 390 -6.02 13.17 -2.50
CA GLU A 390 -6.02 11.73 -2.87
C GLU A 390 -4.84 10.99 -2.26
N ALA A 391 -3.65 11.62 -2.26
CA ALA A 391 -2.46 11.00 -1.71
C ALA A 391 -2.63 10.80 -0.21
N MET A 392 -3.25 11.76 0.47
CA MET A 392 -3.56 11.65 1.89
C MET A 392 -4.58 10.55 2.14
N PHE A 393 -5.65 10.44 1.35
CA PHE A 393 -6.63 9.36 1.47
C PHE A 393 -5.97 7.98 1.30
N VAL A 394 -5.11 7.81 0.29
CA VAL A 394 -4.39 6.56 0.02
C VAL A 394 -3.39 6.23 1.12
N GLY A 395 -2.50 7.17 1.48
CA GLY A 395 -1.46 6.95 2.47
C GLY A 395 -1.97 6.81 3.91
N THR A 396 -3.16 7.31 4.21
CA THR A 396 -3.75 7.21 5.56
C THR A 396 -4.79 6.09 5.65
N ILE A 397 -5.84 6.12 4.84
CA ILE A 397 -6.97 5.19 4.94
C ILE A 397 -6.69 3.89 4.21
N ILE A 398 -6.34 3.92 2.92
CA ILE A 398 -6.12 2.69 2.14
C ILE A 398 -4.96 1.89 2.73
N HIS A 399 -3.81 2.54 2.96
CA HIS A 399 -2.64 1.91 3.55
C HIS A 399 -2.96 1.20 4.87
N SER A 400 -3.53 1.91 5.86
CA SER A 400 -3.79 1.32 7.18
C SER A 400 -4.80 0.18 7.17
N LEU A 401 -5.78 0.25 6.27
CA LEU A 401 -6.76 -0.80 6.05
C LEU A 401 -6.15 -2.01 5.35
N ASP A 402 -5.30 -1.83 4.33
CA ASP A 402 -4.63 -2.96 3.66
C ASP A 402 -3.83 -3.82 4.64
N HIS A 403 -2.98 -3.21 5.46
CA HIS A 403 -2.25 -3.96 6.49
C HIS A 403 -3.19 -4.69 7.45
N THR A 404 -4.29 -4.05 7.82
CA THR A 404 -5.29 -4.63 8.72
C THR A 404 -6.00 -5.81 8.07
N LEU A 405 -6.43 -5.66 6.82
CA LEU A 405 -7.22 -6.63 6.07
C LEU A 405 -6.36 -7.83 5.67
N VAL A 406 -5.12 -7.62 5.24
CA VAL A 406 -4.12 -8.70 5.09
C VAL A 406 -3.93 -9.42 6.43
N GLY A 407 -3.85 -8.67 7.53
CA GLY A 407 -3.78 -9.21 8.89
C GLY A 407 -4.99 -10.06 9.29
N TRP A 408 -6.19 -9.71 8.84
CA TRP A 408 -7.41 -10.46 9.13
C TRP A 408 -7.61 -11.65 8.22
N HIS A 409 -7.22 -11.53 6.95
CA HIS A 409 -7.49 -12.55 5.94
C HIS A 409 -6.41 -13.64 5.91
N ILE A 410 -5.14 -13.31 6.17
CA ILE A 410 -4.07 -14.31 6.29
C ILE A 410 -3.85 -14.58 7.78
N GLU A 411 -4.69 -15.39 8.43
CA GLU A 411 -4.62 -15.55 9.88
C GLU A 411 -3.37 -16.28 10.36
N ASP A 412 -2.91 -17.25 9.57
CA ASP A 412 -1.76 -18.09 9.88
C ASP A 412 -0.69 -17.92 8.78
N PRO A 413 0.50 -17.41 9.11
CA PRO A 413 1.57 -17.28 8.11
C PRO A 413 1.97 -18.65 7.53
N LEU A 414 1.73 -19.76 8.23
CA LEU A 414 2.07 -21.09 7.74
C LEU A 414 1.22 -21.56 6.55
N TRP A 415 0.16 -20.83 6.19
CA TRP A 415 -0.64 -21.07 4.97
C TRP A 415 0.14 -20.89 3.67
N LEU A 416 1.19 -20.08 3.68
CA LEU A 416 1.99 -19.77 2.48
C LEU A 416 3.02 -20.87 2.27
N ASP A 417 2.94 -21.68 1.21
CA ASP A 417 3.85 -22.81 1.01
C ASP A 417 5.26 -22.36 0.59
N ILE A 418 6.23 -22.46 1.51
CA ILE A 418 7.65 -22.15 1.24
C ILE A 418 8.38 -23.26 0.49
N TYR A 419 7.76 -24.44 0.34
CA TYR A 419 8.31 -25.56 -0.40
C TYR A 419 7.76 -25.64 -1.84
N HIS A 420 6.92 -24.67 -2.23
CA HIS A 420 6.39 -24.61 -3.58
C HIS A 420 7.54 -24.53 -4.60
N PRO A 421 7.57 -25.40 -5.63
CA PRO A 421 8.73 -25.54 -6.51
C PRO A 421 9.10 -24.27 -7.26
N GLU A 422 8.11 -23.43 -7.60
CA GLU A 422 8.34 -22.19 -8.37
C GLU A 422 8.24 -20.92 -7.51
N TYR A 423 7.45 -20.93 -6.44
CA TYR A 423 7.03 -19.72 -5.72
C TYR A 423 7.39 -19.76 -4.23
N GLY A 424 8.11 -20.79 -3.78
CA GLY A 424 8.49 -20.99 -2.38
C GLY A 424 9.25 -19.80 -1.81
N LYS A 425 10.14 -19.21 -2.62
CA LYS A 425 10.77 -17.93 -2.31
C LYS A 425 9.73 -16.87 -1.92
N MET A 426 8.86 -16.45 -2.83
CA MET A 426 7.87 -15.40 -2.52
C MET A 426 7.10 -15.66 -1.22
N ALA A 427 6.73 -16.92 -0.95
CA ALA A 427 6.11 -17.31 0.32
C ALA A 427 6.98 -17.03 1.56
N GLU A 428 8.30 -17.24 1.52
CA GLU A 428 9.20 -16.95 2.66
C GLU A 428 9.15 -15.48 3.08
N VAL A 429 9.31 -14.56 2.12
CA VAL A 429 9.28 -13.11 2.40
C VAL A 429 7.90 -12.68 2.87
N VAL A 430 6.83 -13.19 2.26
CA VAL A 430 5.46 -12.86 2.66
C VAL A 430 5.16 -13.37 4.06
N ARG A 431 5.66 -14.55 4.48
CA ARG A 431 5.52 -15.03 5.87
C ARG A 431 6.10 -14.06 6.88
N ILE A 432 7.29 -13.54 6.60
CA ILE A 432 7.99 -12.56 7.43
C ILE A 432 7.22 -11.23 7.46
N ALA A 433 6.85 -10.71 6.29
CA ALA A 433 6.06 -9.49 6.15
C ALA A 433 4.75 -9.60 6.93
N ARG A 434 4.03 -10.71 6.76
CA ARG A 434 2.74 -10.95 7.41
C ARG A 434 2.88 -10.96 8.94
N ILE A 435 3.84 -11.70 9.50
CA ILE A 435 3.95 -11.81 10.96
C ILE A 435 4.46 -10.52 11.61
N GLY A 436 5.34 -9.78 10.93
CA GLY A 436 6.05 -8.62 11.50
C GLY A 436 5.44 -7.26 11.20
N PHE A 437 4.74 -7.09 10.07
CA PHE A 437 4.45 -5.76 9.52
C PHE A 437 2.97 -5.52 9.28
N THR A 438 2.07 -6.34 9.81
CA THR A 438 0.60 -6.11 9.70
C THR A 438 -0.05 -5.72 11.02
N THR A 439 0.72 -5.73 12.10
CA THR A 439 0.27 -5.40 13.46
C THR A 439 0.63 -3.96 13.82
N ASP A 440 -0.09 -3.37 14.78
CA ASP A 440 0.26 -2.06 15.28
C ASP A 440 1.60 -2.11 16.03
N LEU A 441 2.41 -1.06 15.86
CA LEU A 441 3.60 -0.88 16.67
C LEU A 441 3.25 -0.69 18.16
N PRO A 442 3.87 -1.43 19.09
CA PRO A 442 3.63 -1.29 20.51
C PRO A 442 4.30 -0.03 21.05
N GLY A 443 3.72 0.57 22.10
CA GLY A 443 4.37 1.65 22.85
C GLY A 443 4.57 2.96 22.07
N ILE A 444 3.87 3.18 20.97
CA ILE A 444 3.94 4.45 20.23
C ILE A 444 3.43 5.60 21.10
N LEU A 445 4.28 6.61 21.31
CA LEU A 445 4.02 7.74 22.21
C LEU A 445 3.26 8.91 21.56
N PHE A 446 2.64 8.68 20.40
CA PHE A 446 1.80 9.67 19.75
C PHE A 446 0.51 9.05 19.22
N HIS A 447 -0.51 9.89 19.09
CA HIS A 447 -1.79 9.45 18.58
C HIS A 447 -1.72 9.27 17.06
N LYS A 448 -1.95 8.04 16.60
CA LYS A 448 -1.86 7.67 15.18
C LYS A 448 -3.20 7.30 14.53
N ARG A 449 -4.28 7.19 15.31
CA ARG A 449 -5.60 6.76 14.82
C ARG A 449 -6.44 7.96 14.42
N PHE A 450 -7.40 7.74 13.53
CA PHE A 450 -8.44 8.76 13.29
C PHE A 450 -9.33 8.93 14.55
N LYS A 451 -9.70 7.80 15.16
CA LYS A 451 -10.48 7.70 16.40
C LYS A 451 -9.71 8.30 17.58
N GLY A 452 -10.19 9.40 18.14
CA GLY A 452 -9.59 10.03 19.33
C GLY A 452 -8.38 10.91 19.01
N SER A 453 -8.18 11.27 17.75
CA SER A 453 -7.08 12.15 17.30
C SER A 453 -7.14 13.54 17.90
N LYS A 454 -8.33 13.97 18.36
CA LYS A 454 -8.62 15.35 18.80
C LYS A 454 -8.41 16.42 17.71
N HIS A 455 -8.00 16.03 16.52
CA HIS A 455 -7.80 16.93 15.40
C HIS A 455 -9.12 17.04 14.62
N PRO A 456 -9.68 18.26 14.42
CA PRO A 456 -11.04 18.43 13.91
C PRO A 456 -11.35 17.72 12.59
N PHE A 457 -10.39 17.73 11.65
CA PHE A 457 -10.51 17.03 10.38
C PHE A 457 -10.65 15.51 10.57
N TYR A 458 -9.68 14.86 11.23
CA TYR A 458 -9.65 13.41 11.39
C TYR A 458 -10.82 12.88 12.23
N GLU A 459 -11.21 13.59 13.31
CA GLU A 459 -12.42 13.26 14.10
C GLU A 459 -13.69 13.31 13.25
N LYS A 460 -13.80 14.31 12.38
CA LYS A 460 -14.96 14.47 11.49
C LYS A 460 -15.02 13.38 10.42
N ILE A 461 -13.87 12.96 9.89
CA ILE A 461 -13.80 11.81 8.98
C ILE A 461 -14.16 10.51 9.72
N TYR A 462 -13.61 10.28 10.92
CA TYR A 462 -13.90 9.10 11.72
C TYR A 462 -15.39 8.93 11.98
N LYS A 463 -16.06 9.99 12.43
CA LYS A 463 -17.51 9.95 12.74
C LYS A 463 -18.36 9.57 11.52
N GLU A 464 -17.95 9.97 10.32
CA GLU A 464 -18.67 9.57 9.10
C GLU A 464 -18.31 8.16 8.69
N ALA A 465 -17.03 7.80 8.74
CA ALA A 465 -16.57 6.44 8.46
C ALA A 465 -17.24 5.40 9.37
N ALA A 466 -17.38 5.68 10.67
CA ALA A 466 -17.98 4.77 11.63
C ALA A 466 -19.46 4.48 11.36
N LYS A 467 -20.19 5.42 10.75
CA LYS A 467 -21.57 5.18 10.29
C LYS A 467 -21.65 4.23 9.11
N ILE A 468 -20.59 4.17 8.29
CA ILE A 468 -20.51 3.28 7.13
C ILE A 468 -20.09 1.88 7.60
N ASN A 469 -18.96 1.79 8.32
CA ASN A 469 -18.45 0.55 8.90
C ASN A 469 -17.49 0.90 10.07
N GLU A 470 -17.95 0.77 11.31
CA GLU A 470 -17.16 1.08 12.50
C GLU A 470 -15.89 0.22 12.63
N LYS A 471 -15.99 -1.07 12.29
CA LYS A 471 -14.87 -2.01 12.37
C LYS A 471 -13.69 -1.58 11.50
N LEU A 472 -13.97 -1.09 10.28
CA LEU A 472 -12.93 -0.52 9.39
C LEU A 472 -12.50 0.87 9.86
N ALA A 473 -13.44 1.74 10.26
CA ALA A 473 -13.13 3.09 10.72
C ALA A 473 -12.16 3.11 11.91
N ASP A 474 -12.31 2.17 12.85
CA ASP A 474 -11.44 1.99 14.02
C ASP A 474 -9.99 1.63 13.66
N LYS A 475 -9.75 1.22 12.42
CA LYS A 475 -8.45 0.78 11.91
C LYS A 475 -7.77 1.77 10.98
N MET A 476 -8.38 2.93 10.75
CA MET A 476 -7.78 4.03 9.99
C MET A 476 -6.68 4.73 10.79
N ASP A 477 -5.49 4.88 10.20
CA ASP A 477 -4.35 5.61 10.76
C ASP A 477 -4.12 6.96 10.06
N THR A 478 -3.70 7.98 10.80
CA THR A 478 -3.47 9.35 10.30
C THR A 478 -2.14 9.54 9.57
N CYS A 479 -1.32 8.48 9.49
CA CYS A 479 -0.03 8.39 8.81
C CYS A 479 0.26 6.94 8.43
N ILE A 480 1.27 6.73 7.59
CA ILE A 480 1.85 5.40 7.37
C ILE A 480 2.62 4.98 8.64
N ILE A 481 2.18 3.91 9.30
CA ILE A 481 2.77 3.42 10.56
C ILE A 481 2.50 1.92 10.79
N LYS A 482 2.77 1.10 9.78
CA LYS A 482 2.74 -0.37 9.86
C LYS A 482 3.76 -0.96 8.91
#